data_AF-A0A521GYU9-F1
#
_entry.id   AF-A0A521GYU9-F1
#
_cell.length_a   1.000
_cell.length_b   1.000
_cell.length_c   1.000
_cell.angle_alpha   90.00
_cell.angle_beta   90.00
_cell.angle_gamma   90.00
#
_symmetry.space_group_name_H-M   'P 1'
#
loop_
_entity.id
_entity.type
_entity.pdbx_description
1 polymer ?
#
loop_
_entity_poly.entity_id
_entity_poly.type
_entity_poly.pdbx_seq_one_letter_code
_entity_poly.pdbx_strand_id
1 'polypeptide(L)'
;MSRFDPPLCPHSSCPSRTHSRPFLWRRKGFYARRCDARSVPRFHCLSCRRSFSTQTFRLDFRLRKPWLAVAVAKALCAKASLRKTAEDLEVTRRSVERRLDLFGPHCQAFHLWMLERHRRRGRCLDGAMTLDELETFEGDRLLAPVTVALLTEKRSLFLVDLQTGPLPARGRLSARDQQRKAERERATGRRRNGSREAVRGCLQTWRRFGPAPGAYVELHTDQKPSYRKLYREAFAGYLRGMARVSSREKRDRRNALFVANHTNAMARDGVSRLVRESWAHSKLRARLEKHLWVWAAFRNYVRGITRRNWRISAAMALGVARWKIGWSELLRWRAPFFHLAATH
;
A
#
# COMPACT_ATOMS: atom_id res chain seq x y z
N MET A 1 4.27 -25.38 20.97
CA MET A 1 4.06 -24.71 19.65
C MET A 1 2.71 -25.14 19.11
N SER A 2 1.77 -24.20 18.90
CA SER A 2 0.46 -24.55 18.34
C SER A 2 0.64 -25.21 16.97
N ARG A 3 -0.03 -26.35 16.79
CA ARG A 3 0.05 -27.18 15.59
C ARG A 3 -0.65 -26.44 14.46
N PHE A 4 0.07 -26.08 13.39
CA PHE A 4 -0.55 -25.42 12.23
C PHE A 4 -1.65 -26.31 11.63
N ASP A 5 -2.81 -25.69 11.44
CA ASP A 5 -3.98 -26.27 10.81
C ASP A 5 -4.26 -25.56 9.47
N PRO A 6 -4.17 -26.27 8.32
CA PRO A 6 -4.48 -25.67 7.03
C PRO A 6 -5.94 -25.20 6.98
N PRO A 7 -6.22 -23.92 6.66
CA PRO A 7 -7.59 -23.41 6.63
C PRO A 7 -8.34 -23.77 5.34
N LEU A 8 -7.61 -23.98 4.24
CA LEU A 8 -8.16 -24.33 2.92
C LEU A 8 -7.07 -24.90 2.01
N CYS A 9 -7.46 -25.58 0.92
CA CYS A 9 -6.51 -26.11 -0.05
C CYS A 9 -5.81 -24.96 -0.81
N PRO A 10 -4.46 -24.87 -0.79
CA PRO A 10 -3.77 -23.75 -1.41
C PRO A 10 -3.79 -23.78 -2.95
N HIS A 11 -4.22 -24.88 -3.56
CA HIS A 11 -4.35 -25.04 -5.01
C HIS A 11 -5.68 -24.41 -5.49
N SER A 12 -5.61 -23.35 -6.30
CA SER A 12 -6.78 -22.56 -6.72
C SER A 12 -7.84 -23.37 -7.47
N SER A 13 -7.44 -24.39 -8.22
CA SER A 13 -8.34 -25.28 -8.97
C SER A 13 -8.91 -26.45 -8.16
N CYS A 14 -8.69 -26.49 -6.84
CA CYS A 14 -9.21 -27.57 -6.01
C CYS A 14 -10.73 -27.45 -5.83
N PRO A 15 -11.51 -28.53 -6.01
CA PRO A 15 -12.97 -28.51 -5.82
C PRO A 15 -13.41 -28.08 -4.41
N SER A 16 -12.59 -28.33 -3.38
CA SER A 16 -12.88 -27.88 -2.01
C SER A 16 -12.89 -26.36 -1.83
N ARG A 17 -12.45 -25.59 -2.85
CA ARG A 17 -12.48 -24.12 -2.81
C ARG A 17 -13.79 -23.52 -3.29
N THR A 18 -14.62 -24.27 -3.99
CA THR A 18 -15.89 -23.81 -4.58
C THR A 18 -17.11 -24.30 -3.81
N HIS A 19 -16.96 -24.65 -2.52
CA HIS A 19 -18.01 -25.24 -1.67
C HIS A 19 -18.62 -26.57 -2.18
N SER A 20 -18.22 -27.07 -3.34
CA SER A 20 -18.70 -28.35 -3.90
C SER A 20 -18.31 -29.59 -3.07
N ARG A 21 -17.25 -29.49 -2.25
CA ARG A 21 -16.78 -30.56 -1.36
C ARG A 21 -16.15 -29.97 -0.10
N PRO A 22 -16.23 -30.66 1.05
CA PRO A 22 -15.52 -30.25 2.25
C PRO A 22 -13.99 -30.27 2.01
N PHE A 23 -13.28 -29.34 2.66
CA PHE A 23 -11.82 -29.36 2.65
C PHE A 23 -11.29 -30.34 3.69
N LEU A 24 -11.06 -31.57 3.25
CA LEU A 24 -10.42 -32.61 4.05
C LEU A 24 -8.95 -32.78 3.65
N TRP A 25 -8.09 -32.97 4.65
CA TRP A 25 -6.66 -33.17 4.45
C TRP A 25 -6.10 -34.14 5.49
N ARG A 26 -4.98 -34.78 5.15
CA ARG A 26 -4.19 -35.61 6.08
C ARG A 26 -2.75 -35.13 6.15
N ARG A 27 -2.06 -35.39 7.27
CA ARG A 27 -0.62 -35.12 7.38
C ARG A 27 0.16 -36.09 6.50
N LYS A 28 1.26 -35.62 5.91
CA LYS A 28 2.17 -36.40 5.06
C LYS A 28 3.63 -36.20 5.50
N GLY A 29 3.87 -36.26 6.81
CA GLY A 29 5.18 -36.08 7.41
C GLY A 29 5.71 -34.65 7.31
N PHE A 30 7.04 -34.53 7.20
CA PHE A 30 7.78 -33.27 7.22
C PHE A 30 8.85 -33.25 6.11
N TYR A 31 9.43 -32.07 5.87
CA TYR A 31 10.68 -31.95 5.11
C TYR A 31 11.54 -30.84 5.72
N ALA A 32 12.86 -30.97 5.60
CA ALA A 32 13.79 -29.90 5.98
C ALA A 32 13.80 -28.81 4.90
N ARG A 33 13.58 -27.55 5.31
CA ARG A 33 13.61 -26.41 4.39
C ARG A 33 15.07 -26.13 3.97
N ARG A 34 15.33 -26.09 2.66
CA ARG A 34 16.70 -25.99 2.11
C ARG A 34 17.53 -24.80 2.60
N CYS A 35 16.90 -23.68 2.96
CA CYS A 35 17.64 -22.46 3.30
C CYS A 35 18.02 -22.33 4.78
N ASP A 36 17.40 -23.10 5.68
CA ASP A 36 17.63 -23.00 7.13
C ASP A 36 17.39 -24.30 7.90
N ALA A 37 17.27 -25.44 7.19
CA ALA A 37 17.00 -26.77 7.71
C ALA A 37 15.72 -26.95 8.55
N ARG A 38 14.91 -25.90 8.73
CA ARG A 38 13.71 -25.96 9.58
C ARG A 38 12.77 -27.05 9.09
N SER A 39 12.28 -27.88 10.02
CA SER A 39 11.29 -28.92 9.72
C SER A 39 9.93 -28.29 9.39
N VAL A 40 9.41 -28.57 8.19
CA VAL A 40 8.16 -28.01 7.67
C VAL A 40 7.12 -29.13 7.50
N PRO A 41 5.95 -29.03 8.17
CA PRO A 41 4.88 -30.01 8.01
C PRO A 41 4.34 -30.06 6.58
N ARG A 42 4.10 -31.28 6.09
CA ARG A 42 3.45 -31.56 4.80
C ARG A 42 2.04 -32.10 5.02
N PHE A 43 1.21 -31.83 4.04
CA PHE A 43 -0.20 -32.20 4.03
C PHE A 43 -0.58 -32.72 2.64
N HIS A 44 -1.64 -33.51 2.60
CA HIS A 44 -2.22 -34.03 1.39
C HIS A 44 -3.72 -33.72 1.40
N CYS A 45 -4.19 -32.96 0.40
CA CYS A 45 -5.60 -32.66 0.23
C CYS A 45 -6.33 -33.90 -0.29
N LEU A 46 -7.41 -34.32 0.38
CA LEU A 46 -8.19 -35.48 -0.04
C LEU A 46 -9.10 -35.18 -1.23
N SER A 47 -9.44 -33.90 -1.47
CA SER A 47 -10.33 -33.49 -2.56
C SER A 47 -9.62 -33.44 -3.92
N CYS A 48 -8.42 -32.86 -4.01
CA CYS A 48 -7.66 -32.79 -5.28
C CYS A 48 -6.43 -33.69 -5.33
N ARG A 49 -6.16 -34.47 -4.27
CA ARG A 49 -5.01 -35.40 -4.16
C ARG A 49 -3.63 -34.74 -4.30
N ARG A 50 -3.55 -33.40 -4.20
CA ARG A 50 -2.27 -32.66 -4.27
C ARG A 50 -1.66 -32.50 -2.88
N SER A 51 -0.33 -32.55 -2.84
CA SER A 51 0.43 -32.25 -1.61
C SER A 51 0.67 -30.75 -1.47
N PHE A 52 0.80 -30.29 -0.23
CA PHE A 52 1.17 -28.93 0.12
C PHE A 52 1.86 -28.89 1.49
N SER A 53 2.31 -27.72 1.94
CA SER A 53 2.98 -27.55 3.23
C SER A 53 2.59 -26.24 3.90
N THR A 54 2.95 -26.04 5.17
CA THR A 54 2.76 -24.74 5.85
C THR A 54 3.41 -23.60 5.07
N GLN A 55 4.55 -23.89 4.43
CA GLN A 55 5.29 -22.95 3.61
C GLN A 55 4.50 -22.49 2.37
N THR A 56 3.54 -23.28 1.86
CA THR A 56 2.68 -22.88 0.73
C THR A 56 1.78 -21.68 1.06
N PHE A 57 1.52 -21.41 2.33
CA PHE A 57 0.69 -20.29 2.79
C PHE A 57 1.50 -19.02 3.09
N ARG A 58 2.82 -19.15 3.23
CA ARG A 58 3.69 -18.03 3.63
C ARG A 58 4.08 -17.15 2.45
N LEU A 59 4.31 -15.87 2.72
CA LEU A 59 4.81 -14.92 1.71
C LEU A 59 6.23 -15.28 1.24
N ASP A 60 7.05 -15.82 2.13
CA ASP A 60 8.43 -16.19 1.86
C ASP A 60 8.59 -17.53 1.11
N PHE A 61 7.49 -18.09 0.58
CA PHE A 61 7.53 -19.32 -0.20
C PHE A 61 8.47 -19.19 -1.39
N ARG A 62 9.39 -20.16 -1.52
CA ARG A 62 10.42 -20.25 -2.57
C ARG A 62 11.48 -19.12 -2.53
N LEU A 63 11.47 -18.26 -1.52
CA LEU A 63 12.57 -17.32 -1.32
C LEU A 63 13.81 -18.06 -0.81
N ARG A 64 14.96 -17.83 -1.46
CA ARG A 64 16.25 -18.43 -1.05
C ARG A 64 16.81 -17.82 0.23
N LYS A 65 16.56 -16.53 0.47
CA LYS A 65 17.03 -15.77 1.64
C LYS A 65 15.85 -15.16 2.43
N PRO A 66 14.96 -15.96 3.04
CA PRO A 66 13.74 -15.45 3.69
C PRO A 66 14.02 -14.52 4.88
N TRP A 67 15.15 -14.69 5.58
CA TRP A 67 15.56 -13.86 6.72
C TRP A 67 15.74 -12.37 6.38
N LEU A 68 16.03 -12.03 5.11
CA LEU A 68 16.17 -10.65 4.67
C LEU A 68 14.84 -9.87 4.59
N ALA A 69 13.69 -10.53 4.70
CA ALA A 69 12.40 -9.90 4.40
C ALA A 69 12.12 -8.68 5.27
N VAL A 70 12.31 -8.81 6.59
CA VAL A 70 12.08 -7.72 7.55
C VAL A 70 13.09 -6.59 7.38
N ALA A 71 14.38 -6.93 7.19
CA ALA A 71 15.44 -5.94 7.00
C ALA A 71 15.20 -5.07 5.76
N VAL A 72 14.86 -5.70 4.62
CA VAL A 72 14.54 -5.00 3.38
C VAL A 72 13.29 -4.13 3.54
N ALA A 73 12.23 -4.63 4.18
CA ALA A 73 11.00 -3.86 4.38
C ALA A 73 11.21 -2.63 5.28
N LYS A 74 12.03 -2.76 6.34
CA LYS A 74 12.45 -1.63 7.17
C LYS A 74 13.24 -0.60 6.36
N ALA A 75 14.24 -1.03 5.59
CA ALA A 75 15.07 -0.14 4.77
C ALA A 75 14.25 0.63 3.74
N LEU A 76 13.28 -0.04 3.09
CA LEU A 76 12.33 0.61 2.17
C LEU A 76 11.52 1.73 2.84
N CYS A 77 11.31 1.69 4.15
CA CYS A 77 10.56 2.73 4.87
C CYS A 77 11.46 3.75 5.60
N ALA A 78 12.78 3.66 5.41
CA ALA A 78 13.79 4.43 6.14
C ALA A 78 14.63 5.32 5.21
N LYS A 79 14.04 5.83 4.12
CA LYS A 79 14.72 6.67 3.11
C LYS A 79 15.88 5.99 2.37
N ALA A 80 16.14 4.70 2.60
CA ALA A 80 17.22 4.01 1.91
C ALA A 80 16.87 3.75 0.44
N SER A 81 17.82 4.02 -0.46
CA SER A 81 17.68 3.63 -1.86
C SER A 81 17.80 2.10 -2.00
N LEU A 82 17.32 1.55 -3.13
CA LEU A 82 17.47 0.10 -3.38
C LEU A 82 18.93 -0.32 -3.49
N ARG A 83 19.81 0.57 -3.96
CA ARG A 83 21.25 0.32 -4.04
C ARG A 83 21.87 0.32 -2.65
N LYS A 84 21.58 1.35 -1.84
CA LYS A 84 22.09 1.45 -0.46
C LYS A 84 21.61 0.28 0.40
N THR A 85 20.34 -0.10 0.28
CA THR A 85 19.79 -1.30 0.95
C THR A 85 20.52 -2.59 0.52
N ALA A 86 20.98 -2.66 -0.72
CA ALA A 86 21.69 -3.83 -1.23
C ALA A 86 23.13 -3.88 -0.71
N GLU A 87 23.81 -2.74 -0.68
CA GLU A 87 25.12 -2.57 -0.04
C GLU A 87 25.07 -2.94 1.44
N ASP A 88 24.15 -2.33 2.20
CA ASP A 88 24.03 -2.52 3.66
C ASP A 88 23.66 -3.96 4.07
N LEU A 89 23.05 -4.72 3.16
CA LEU A 89 22.63 -6.11 3.39
C LEU A 89 23.49 -7.12 2.63
N GLU A 90 24.57 -6.67 1.98
CA GLU A 90 25.50 -7.51 1.21
C GLU A 90 24.77 -8.43 0.21
N VAL A 91 23.84 -7.85 -0.53
CA VAL A 91 23.09 -8.52 -1.58
C VAL A 91 23.11 -7.74 -2.88
N THR A 92 22.72 -8.40 -3.96
CA THR A 92 22.53 -7.71 -5.24
C THR A 92 21.31 -6.77 -5.17
N ARG A 93 21.39 -5.62 -5.84
CA ARG A 93 20.23 -4.71 -6.03
C ARG A 93 18.98 -5.45 -6.53
N ARG A 94 19.16 -6.41 -7.45
CA ARG A 94 18.08 -7.26 -7.98
C ARG A 94 17.34 -8.04 -6.89
N SER A 95 18.03 -8.42 -5.81
CA SER A 95 17.43 -9.12 -4.66
C SER A 95 16.50 -8.22 -3.86
N VAL A 96 16.81 -6.92 -3.76
CA VAL A 96 15.96 -5.91 -3.13
C VAL A 96 14.78 -5.57 -4.04
N GLU A 97 15.02 -5.41 -5.34
CA GLU A 97 13.97 -5.13 -6.33
C GLU A 97 12.88 -6.21 -6.40
N ARG A 98 13.28 -7.49 -6.40
CA ARG A 98 12.34 -8.62 -6.37
C ARG A 98 11.51 -8.64 -5.09
N ARG A 99 12.07 -8.17 -3.97
CA ARG A 99 11.32 -8.01 -2.72
C ARG A 99 10.37 -6.84 -2.78
N LEU A 100 10.75 -5.70 -3.37
CA LEU A 100 9.82 -4.61 -3.62
C LEU A 100 8.64 -5.06 -4.52
N ASP A 101 8.92 -5.87 -5.55
CA ASP A 101 7.89 -6.46 -6.40
C ASP A 101 6.94 -7.40 -5.65
N LEU A 102 7.45 -8.12 -4.67
CA LEU A 102 6.66 -8.99 -3.81
C LEU A 102 5.87 -8.19 -2.77
N PHE A 103 6.52 -7.22 -2.11
CA PHE A 103 5.98 -6.52 -0.94
C PHE A 103 4.94 -5.48 -1.32
N GLY A 104 5.11 -4.75 -2.43
CA GLY A 104 4.15 -3.71 -2.83
C GLY A 104 2.73 -4.23 -2.98
N PRO A 105 2.48 -5.18 -3.91
CA PRO A 105 1.15 -5.77 -4.10
C PRO A 105 0.66 -6.51 -2.84
N HIS A 106 1.57 -7.16 -2.11
CA HIS A 106 1.24 -7.83 -0.84
C HIS A 106 0.72 -6.86 0.21
N CYS A 107 1.39 -5.72 0.42
CA CYS A 107 1.01 -4.71 1.39
C CYS A 107 -0.32 -4.04 1.01
N GLN A 108 -0.54 -3.77 -0.27
CA GLN A 108 -1.82 -3.29 -0.78
C GLN A 108 -2.94 -4.31 -0.52
N ALA A 109 -2.72 -5.58 -0.86
CA ALA A 109 -3.70 -6.65 -0.64
C ALA A 109 -4.01 -6.85 0.85
N PHE A 110 -2.99 -6.78 1.72
CA PHE A 110 -3.16 -6.85 3.17
C PHE A 110 -4.00 -5.67 3.68
N HIS A 111 -3.70 -4.46 3.22
CA HIS A 111 -4.45 -3.24 3.59
C HIS A 111 -5.93 -3.34 3.19
N LEU A 112 -6.22 -3.74 1.95
CA LEU A 112 -7.59 -3.94 1.48
C LEU A 112 -8.30 -5.06 2.27
N TRP A 113 -7.60 -6.14 2.61
CA TRP A 113 -8.16 -7.20 3.45
C TRP A 113 -8.51 -6.72 4.85
N MET A 114 -7.71 -5.85 5.46
CA MET A 114 -8.00 -5.25 6.77
C MET A 114 -9.25 -4.36 6.71
N LEU A 115 -9.40 -3.55 5.67
CA LEU A 115 -10.59 -2.73 5.44
C LEU A 115 -11.85 -3.58 5.21
N GLU A 116 -11.74 -4.63 4.40
CA GLU A 116 -12.83 -5.56 4.15
C GLU A 116 -13.24 -6.33 5.42
N ARG A 117 -12.27 -6.75 6.23
CA ARG A 117 -12.52 -7.37 7.53
C ARG A 117 -13.22 -6.41 8.50
N HIS A 118 -12.84 -5.14 8.51
CA HIS A 118 -13.50 -4.10 9.30
C HIS A 118 -14.96 -3.93 8.86
N ARG A 119 -15.20 -3.88 7.54
CA ARG A 119 -16.54 -3.79 6.95
C ARG A 119 -17.43 -4.98 7.30
N ARG A 120 -16.91 -6.21 7.20
CA ARG A 120 -17.63 -7.45 7.54
C ARG A 120 -18.04 -7.55 9.01
N ARG A 121 -17.39 -6.79 9.89
CA ARG A 121 -17.75 -6.69 11.31
C ARG A 121 -18.83 -5.63 11.58
N GLY A 122 -19.52 -5.16 10.53
CA GLY A 122 -20.52 -4.11 10.63
C GLY A 122 -19.95 -2.72 10.90
N ARG A 123 -18.64 -2.51 10.75
CA ARG A 123 -17.98 -1.22 10.96
C ARG A 123 -17.69 -0.51 9.64
N CYS A 124 -17.47 0.79 9.66
CA CYS A 124 -17.02 1.55 8.51
C CYS A 124 -15.89 2.51 8.89
N LEU A 125 -15.25 3.11 7.90
CA LEU A 125 -14.36 4.24 8.09
C LEU A 125 -15.16 5.49 8.47
N ASP A 126 -14.52 6.41 9.19
CA ASP A 126 -15.14 7.67 9.59
C ASP A 126 -15.53 8.54 8.39
N GLY A 127 -16.41 9.50 8.65
CA GLY A 127 -16.91 10.45 7.66
C GLY A 127 -15.95 11.60 7.32
N ALA A 128 -14.84 11.80 8.04
CA ALA A 128 -13.97 12.96 7.83
C ALA A 128 -12.61 12.57 7.26
N MET A 129 -12.30 13.07 6.06
CA MET A 129 -11.06 12.75 5.33
C MET A 129 -10.30 14.00 4.93
N THR A 130 -8.98 13.88 4.82
CA THR A 130 -8.09 14.85 4.18
C THR A 130 -7.47 14.24 2.93
N LEU A 131 -7.51 14.99 1.82
CA LEU A 131 -6.95 14.59 0.52
C LEU A 131 -5.97 15.66 0.05
N ASP A 132 -4.79 15.22 -0.36
CA ASP A 132 -3.82 16.05 -1.07
C ASP A 132 -3.08 15.19 -2.11
N GLU A 133 -2.42 15.87 -3.05
CA GLU A 133 -1.58 15.25 -4.06
C GLU A 133 -0.14 15.74 -3.90
N LEU A 134 0.80 14.81 -3.69
CA LEU A 134 2.22 15.14 -3.81
C LEU A 134 2.69 14.91 -5.25
N GLU A 135 3.64 15.73 -5.70
CA GLU A 135 4.25 15.56 -7.02
C GLU A 135 5.68 15.02 -6.93
N THR A 136 6.04 14.17 -7.90
CA THR A 136 7.37 13.61 -8.16
C THR A 136 7.50 13.32 -9.67
N PHE A 137 8.42 12.46 -10.12
CA PHE A 137 8.64 12.18 -11.53
C PHE A 137 9.19 10.79 -11.85
N GLU A 138 9.06 10.38 -13.12
CA GLU A 138 9.60 9.16 -13.72
C GLU A 138 10.78 9.47 -14.66
N GLY A 139 12.00 9.35 -14.16
CA GLY A 139 13.22 9.54 -14.96
C GLY A 139 13.52 11.00 -15.36
N ASP A 140 12.50 11.82 -15.63
CA ASP A 140 12.65 13.22 -16.00
C ASP A 140 11.57 14.10 -15.35
N ARG A 141 12.01 15.15 -14.63
CA ARG A 141 11.16 16.06 -13.86
C ARG A 141 10.27 16.94 -14.74
N LEU A 142 10.73 17.31 -15.94
CA LEU A 142 10.00 18.17 -16.85
C LEU A 142 9.09 17.36 -17.76
N LEU A 143 9.59 16.24 -18.27
CA LEU A 143 8.92 15.47 -19.34
C LEU A 143 7.98 14.37 -18.81
N ALA A 144 8.24 13.86 -17.61
CA ALA A 144 7.46 12.77 -17.03
C ALA A 144 7.13 12.98 -15.54
N PRO A 145 6.49 14.12 -15.17
CA PRO A 145 6.00 14.30 -13.81
C PRO A 145 4.92 13.26 -13.47
N VAL A 146 4.76 13.02 -12.17
CA VAL A 146 3.83 12.04 -11.58
C VAL A 146 3.17 12.68 -10.37
N THR A 147 1.84 12.56 -10.32
CA THR A 147 1.06 12.89 -9.13
C THR A 147 0.85 11.64 -8.28
N VAL A 148 0.80 11.83 -6.96
CA VAL A 148 0.47 10.80 -5.98
C VAL A 148 -0.64 11.34 -5.10
N ALA A 149 -1.86 10.86 -5.34
CA ALA A 149 -3.02 11.16 -4.50
C ALA A 149 -2.94 10.34 -3.22
N LEU A 150 -3.17 11.00 -2.09
CA LEU A 150 -3.15 10.40 -0.75
C LEU A 150 -4.42 10.81 -0.01
N LEU A 151 -5.23 9.81 0.37
CA LEU A 151 -6.45 10.01 1.15
C LEU A 151 -6.24 9.49 2.56
N THR A 152 -6.46 10.35 3.56
CA THR A 152 -6.15 10.07 4.96
C THR A 152 -7.35 10.37 5.83
N GLU A 153 -7.61 9.54 6.83
CA GLU A 153 -8.63 9.80 7.84
C GLU A 153 -8.10 10.86 8.83
N LYS A 154 -8.94 11.86 9.09
CA LYS A 154 -8.57 13.13 9.72
C LYS A 154 -8.14 13.00 11.18
N ARG A 155 -8.62 12.00 11.93
CA ARG A 155 -8.38 11.88 13.38
C ARG A 155 -7.26 10.90 13.72
N SER A 156 -7.31 9.70 13.16
CA SER A 156 -6.36 8.60 13.37
C SER A 156 -5.07 8.74 12.56
N LEU A 157 -5.07 9.70 11.62
CA LEU A 157 -4.09 9.84 10.54
C LEU A 157 -4.09 8.66 9.56
N PHE A 158 -4.95 7.64 9.68
CA PHE A 158 -4.86 6.42 8.87
C PHE A 158 -4.90 6.71 7.37
N LEU A 159 -3.92 6.18 6.61
CA LEU A 159 -3.89 6.34 5.16
C LEU A 159 -4.88 5.36 4.52
N VAL A 160 -6.02 5.86 4.05
CA VAL A 160 -7.12 5.06 3.51
C VAL A 160 -6.77 4.50 2.14
N ASP A 161 -6.24 5.34 1.25
CA ASP A 161 -5.82 4.92 -0.08
C ASP A 161 -4.70 5.83 -0.61
N LEU A 162 -3.97 5.31 -1.59
CA LEU A 162 -2.99 6.06 -2.37
C LEU A 162 -2.98 5.58 -3.82
N GLN A 163 -2.86 6.51 -4.75
CA GLN A 163 -2.78 6.18 -6.18
C GLN A 163 -1.84 7.10 -6.93
N THR A 164 -1.21 6.59 -7.98
CA THR A 164 -0.26 7.35 -8.78
C THR A 164 -0.76 7.60 -10.20
N GLY A 165 -0.68 8.85 -10.67
CA GLY A 165 -1.11 9.26 -12.01
C GLY A 165 0.05 9.86 -12.82
N PRO A 166 0.15 9.63 -14.13
CA PRO A 166 1.08 10.40 -14.95
C PRO A 166 0.57 11.84 -15.05
N LEU A 167 1.49 12.79 -15.15
CA LEU A 167 1.17 14.16 -15.54
C LEU A 167 1.76 14.43 -16.94
N PRO A 168 1.14 15.34 -17.71
CA PRO A 168 1.74 15.80 -18.96
C PRO A 168 3.06 16.52 -18.67
N ALA A 169 3.92 16.61 -19.70
CA ALA A 169 5.14 17.41 -19.60
C ALA A 169 4.83 18.85 -19.16
N ARG A 170 5.75 19.45 -18.41
CA ARG A 170 5.65 20.84 -17.97
C ARG A 170 5.57 21.79 -19.18
N GLY A 171 4.93 22.93 -18.99
CA GLY A 171 4.93 24.01 -19.97
C GLY A 171 6.26 24.77 -19.98
N ARG A 172 6.41 25.70 -20.93
CA ARG A 172 7.60 26.57 -21.07
C ARG A 172 8.90 25.78 -21.17
N LEU A 173 8.90 24.74 -22.01
CA LEU A 173 10.08 23.92 -22.28
C LEU A 173 11.05 24.65 -23.20
N SER A 174 12.36 24.47 -22.95
CA SER A 174 13.42 24.86 -23.89
C SER A 174 13.23 24.16 -25.25
N ALA A 175 13.80 24.69 -26.33
CA ALA A 175 13.76 24.04 -27.65
C ALA A 175 14.29 22.60 -27.60
N ARG A 176 15.38 22.39 -26.85
CA ARG A 176 15.95 21.06 -26.58
C ARG A 176 14.96 20.13 -25.90
N ASP A 177 14.25 20.59 -24.87
CA ASP A 177 13.27 19.77 -24.14
C ASP A 177 11.99 19.52 -24.95
N GLN A 178 11.62 20.44 -25.85
CA GLN A 178 10.53 20.23 -26.80
C GLN A 178 10.86 19.09 -27.77
N GLN A 179 12.10 19.04 -28.28
CA GLN A 179 12.56 17.93 -29.13
C GLN A 179 12.55 16.60 -28.35
N ARG A 180 13.13 16.58 -27.13
CA ARG A 180 13.11 15.39 -26.25
C ARG A 180 11.68 14.93 -25.91
N LYS A 181 10.75 15.86 -25.75
CA LYS A 181 9.33 15.57 -25.56
C LYS A 181 8.76 14.91 -26.81
N ALA A 182 8.97 15.48 -27.99
CA ALA A 182 8.45 14.94 -29.26
C ALA A 182 9.00 13.52 -29.53
N GLU A 183 10.28 13.27 -29.28
CA GLU A 183 10.88 11.93 -29.34
C GLU A 183 10.20 10.93 -28.39
N ARG A 184 9.98 11.31 -27.13
CA ARG A 184 9.27 10.47 -26.16
C ARG A 184 7.83 10.20 -26.56
N GLU A 185 7.12 11.21 -27.06
CA GLU A 185 5.72 11.10 -27.49
C GLU A 185 5.60 10.23 -28.74
N ARG A 186 6.57 10.25 -29.66
CA ARG A 186 6.65 9.29 -30.77
C ARG A 186 6.84 7.85 -30.28
N ALA A 187 7.70 7.63 -29.29
CA ALA A 187 8.02 6.28 -28.81
C ALA A 187 6.94 5.67 -27.89
N THR A 188 6.27 6.50 -27.09
CA THR A 188 5.39 6.01 -25.99
C THR A 188 3.99 6.62 -25.99
N GLY A 189 3.68 7.51 -26.94
CA GLY A 189 2.45 8.26 -26.98
C GLY A 189 2.44 9.47 -26.04
N ARG A 190 1.45 10.36 -26.25
CA ARG A 190 1.27 11.56 -25.43
C ARG A 190 0.78 11.19 -24.02
N ARG A 191 1.49 11.68 -22.99
CA ARG A 191 1.07 11.50 -21.59
C ARG A 191 -0.21 12.27 -21.31
N ARG A 192 -1.23 11.56 -20.81
CA ARG A 192 -2.48 12.15 -20.31
C ARG A 192 -2.37 12.45 -18.81
N ASN A 193 -3.09 13.48 -18.36
CA ASN A 193 -3.16 13.84 -16.95
C ASN A 193 -4.01 12.80 -16.20
N GLY A 194 -3.39 11.96 -15.38
CA GLY A 194 -4.03 10.92 -14.57
C GLY A 194 -4.39 11.33 -13.14
N SER A 195 -4.31 12.61 -12.80
CA SER A 195 -4.62 13.10 -11.45
C SER A 195 -6.08 12.83 -11.06
N ARG A 196 -7.01 13.03 -12.01
CA ARG A 196 -8.44 12.86 -11.74
C ARG A 196 -8.77 11.40 -11.45
N GLU A 197 -8.15 10.48 -12.17
CA GLU A 197 -8.27 9.04 -12.04
C GLU A 197 -7.71 8.57 -10.70
N ALA A 198 -6.52 9.03 -10.33
CA ALA A 198 -5.90 8.70 -9.03
C ALA A 198 -6.77 9.17 -7.85
N VAL A 199 -7.29 10.39 -7.92
CA VAL A 199 -8.20 10.94 -6.89
C VAL A 199 -9.52 10.20 -6.87
N ARG A 200 -10.12 9.92 -8.04
CA ARG A 200 -11.38 9.16 -8.16
C ARG A 200 -11.22 7.79 -7.52
N GLY A 201 -10.11 7.09 -7.76
CA GLY A 201 -9.83 5.80 -7.16
C GLY A 201 -9.75 5.87 -5.63
N CYS A 202 -9.06 6.87 -5.08
CA CYS A 202 -9.02 7.09 -3.63
C CYS A 202 -10.42 7.32 -3.03
N LEU A 203 -11.23 8.18 -3.68
CA LEU A 203 -12.61 8.45 -3.25
C LEU A 203 -13.51 7.21 -3.38
N GLN A 204 -13.30 6.36 -4.38
CA GLN A 204 -14.02 5.08 -4.53
C GLN A 204 -13.68 4.10 -3.39
N THR A 205 -12.42 4.03 -2.97
CA THR A 205 -12.02 3.24 -1.80
C THR A 205 -12.72 3.75 -0.54
N TRP A 206 -12.76 5.06 -0.33
CA TRP A 206 -13.51 5.62 0.80
C TRP A 206 -15.00 5.37 0.69
N ARG A 207 -15.63 5.54 -0.48
CA ARG A 207 -17.04 5.21 -0.68
C ARG A 207 -17.35 3.74 -0.36
N ARG A 208 -16.46 2.82 -0.73
CA ARG A 208 -16.63 1.38 -0.47
C ARG A 208 -16.58 1.03 1.01
N PHE A 209 -15.65 1.61 1.75
CA PHE A 209 -15.36 1.24 3.14
C PHE A 209 -15.85 2.24 4.19
N GLY A 210 -16.34 3.41 3.75
CA GLY A 210 -16.85 4.49 4.57
C GLY A 210 -18.34 4.36 4.90
N PRO A 211 -18.95 5.46 5.37
CA PRO A 211 -20.33 5.48 5.80
C PRO A 211 -21.31 5.09 4.69
N ALA A 212 -22.51 4.65 5.07
CA ALA A 212 -23.59 4.36 4.13
C ALA A 212 -24.12 5.65 3.45
N PRO A 213 -24.78 5.54 2.28
CA PRO A 213 -25.49 6.66 1.67
C PRO A 213 -26.45 7.34 2.66
N GLY A 214 -26.60 8.66 2.54
CA GLY A 214 -27.36 9.50 3.49
C GLY A 214 -26.56 9.99 4.70
N ALA A 215 -25.43 9.35 5.05
CA ALA A 215 -24.58 9.81 6.13
C ALA A 215 -23.84 11.13 5.78
N TYR A 216 -23.40 11.84 6.83
CA TYR A 216 -22.52 12.99 6.69
C TYR A 216 -21.08 12.55 6.39
N VAL A 217 -20.51 13.14 5.33
CA VAL A 217 -19.11 13.01 4.95
C VAL A 217 -18.49 14.39 4.77
N GLU A 218 -17.25 14.56 5.20
CA GLU A 218 -16.49 15.81 5.18
C GLU A 218 -15.15 15.57 4.48
N LEU A 219 -14.85 16.35 3.43
CA LEU A 219 -13.58 16.28 2.72
C LEU A 219 -12.79 17.59 2.87
N HIS A 220 -11.56 17.47 3.35
CA HIS A 220 -10.61 18.55 3.50
C HIS A 220 -9.57 18.49 2.39
N THR A 221 -9.47 19.53 1.56
CA THR A 221 -8.54 19.58 0.43
C THR A 221 -7.89 20.94 0.28
N ASP A 222 -6.92 21.05 -0.65
CA ASP A 222 -6.53 22.35 -1.19
C ASP A 222 -7.64 22.93 -2.09
N GLN A 223 -7.35 24.04 -2.74
CA GLN A 223 -8.30 24.72 -3.64
C GLN A 223 -8.31 24.18 -5.07
N LYS A 224 -7.77 23.00 -5.35
CA LYS A 224 -7.77 22.43 -6.70
C LYS A 224 -9.20 22.23 -7.23
N PRO A 225 -9.59 22.87 -8.35
CA PRO A 225 -10.97 22.87 -8.83
C PRO A 225 -11.56 21.48 -9.08
N SER A 226 -10.73 20.53 -9.54
CA SER A 226 -11.18 19.18 -9.88
C SER A 226 -11.72 18.39 -8.68
N TYR A 227 -11.22 18.64 -7.47
CA TYR A 227 -11.62 17.89 -6.28
C TYR A 227 -13.11 18.06 -5.97
N ARG A 228 -13.64 19.29 -6.08
CA ARG A 228 -15.05 19.58 -5.82
C ARG A 228 -15.97 18.75 -6.72
N LYS A 229 -15.66 18.66 -8.02
CA LYS A 229 -16.44 17.88 -8.98
C LYS A 229 -16.36 16.37 -8.67
N LEU A 230 -15.14 15.85 -8.48
CA LEU A 230 -14.93 14.43 -8.20
C LEU A 230 -15.59 13.98 -6.88
N TYR A 231 -15.48 14.81 -5.84
CA TYR A 231 -16.13 14.55 -4.55
C TYR A 231 -17.66 14.52 -4.67
N ARG A 232 -18.24 15.46 -5.43
CA ARG A 232 -19.68 15.49 -5.68
C ARG A 232 -20.17 14.26 -6.44
N GLU A 233 -19.41 13.81 -7.44
CA GLU A 233 -19.72 12.61 -8.21
C GLU A 233 -19.62 11.35 -7.33
N ALA A 234 -18.54 11.21 -6.55
CA ALA A 234 -18.30 10.01 -5.73
C ALA A 234 -19.32 9.86 -4.60
N PHE A 235 -19.79 10.97 -4.02
CA PHE A 235 -20.70 10.99 -2.88
C PHE A 235 -22.03 11.67 -3.25
N ALA A 236 -22.56 11.39 -4.44
CA ALA A 236 -23.95 11.72 -4.77
C ALA A 236 -24.90 11.00 -3.78
N GLY A 237 -25.88 11.70 -3.22
CA GLY A 237 -26.81 11.14 -2.22
C GLY A 237 -26.28 11.12 -0.77
N TYR A 238 -25.19 11.84 -0.47
CA TYR A 238 -24.68 12.01 0.90
C TYR A 238 -24.85 13.46 1.37
N LEU A 239 -24.93 13.66 2.68
CA LEU A 239 -24.75 14.97 3.30
C LEU A 239 -23.25 15.30 3.25
N ARG A 240 -22.87 16.44 2.65
CA ARG A 240 -21.47 16.73 2.30
C ARG A 240 -20.97 18.03 2.89
N GLY A 241 -19.90 17.97 3.67
CA GLY A 241 -19.05 19.11 4.02
C GLY A 241 -17.77 19.13 3.18
N MET A 242 -17.27 20.32 2.83
CA MET A 242 -15.97 20.44 2.18
C MET A 242 -15.20 21.65 2.70
N ALA A 243 -14.07 21.41 3.36
CA ALA A 243 -13.13 22.45 3.75
C ALA A 243 -12.05 22.59 2.69
N ARG A 244 -11.79 23.82 2.22
CA ARG A 244 -10.78 24.11 1.20
C ARG A 244 -9.78 25.11 1.75
N VAL A 245 -8.52 24.73 1.78
CA VAL A 245 -7.43 25.52 2.34
C VAL A 245 -6.62 26.14 1.21
N SER A 246 -6.35 27.44 1.30
CA SER A 246 -5.47 28.12 0.34
C SER A 246 -4.02 27.68 0.49
N SER A 247 -3.28 27.64 -0.62
CA SER A 247 -1.84 27.35 -0.58
C SER A 247 -1.02 28.39 0.19
N ARG A 248 -1.57 29.59 0.41
CA ARG A 248 -0.96 30.70 1.16
C ARG A 248 -1.19 30.60 2.68
N GLU A 249 -2.13 29.76 3.12
CA GLU A 249 -2.39 29.61 4.55
C GLU A 249 -1.22 28.96 5.27
N LYS A 250 -1.04 29.35 6.54
CA LYS A 250 0.00 28.80 7.40
C LYS A 250 -0.19 27.30 7.59
N ARG A 251 0.87 26.53 7.41
CA ARG A 251 0.88 25.07 7.57
C ARG A 251 1.20 24.69 9.01
N ASP A 252 0.23 24.82 9.89
CA ASP A 252 0.32 24.39 11.29
C ASP A 252 -0.71 23.29 11.63
N ARG A 253 -0.82 22.93 12.92
CA ARG A 253 -1.76 21.90 13.39
C ARG A 253 -3.23 22.32 13.34
N ARG A 254 -3.51 23.62 13.25
CA ARG A 254 -4.89 24.15 13.14
C ARG A 254 -5.36 24.15 11.70
N ASN A 255 -4.43 24.09 10.74
CA ASN A 255 -4.72 23.99 9.33
C ASN A 255 -5.57 22.73 9.02
N ALA A 256 -6.66 22.93 8.29
CA ALA A 256 -7.60 21.86 7.95
C ALA A 256 -6.97 20.74 7.10
N LEU A 257 -5.86 21.01 6.39
CA LEU A 257 -5.06 20.07 5.62
C LEU A 257 -3.88 19.48 6.39
N PHE A 258 -3.71 19.79 7.68
CA PHE A 258 -2.54 19.37 8.46
C PHE A 258 -2.21 17.88 8.30
N VAL A 259 -3.21 17.01 8.34
CA VAL A 259 -3.03 15.55 8.27
C VAL A 259 -2.48 15.09 6.91
N ALA A 260 -3.03 15.61 5.81
CA ALA A 260 -2.53 15.30 4.48
C ALA A 260 -1.12 15.87 4.27
N ASN A 261 -0.88 17.12 4.68
CA ASN A 261 0.43 17.75 4.64
C ASN A 261 1.49 16.99 5.47
N HIS A 262 1.12 16.57 6.67
CA HIS A 262 1.97 15.79 7.56
C HIS A 262 2.28 14.42 6.94
N THR A 263 1.27 13.77 6.35
CA THR A 263 1.44 12.49 5.65
C THR A 263 2.35 12.64 4.44
N ASN A 264 2.22 13.71 3.67
CA ASN A 264 3.09 14.03 2.54
C ASN A 264 4.54 14.25 2.99
N ALA A 265 4.76 14.95 4.10
CA ALA A 265 6.07 15.13 4.68
C ALA A 265 6.68 13.80 5.13
N MET A 266 5.92 12.96 5.84
CA MET A 266 6.38 11.64 6.26
C MET A 266 6.65 10.70 5.09
N ALA A 267 5.88 10.77 4.00
CA ALA A 267 6.11 9.97 2.81
C ALA A 267 7.42 10.36 2.13
N ARG A 268 7.70 11.67 2.01
CA ARG A 268 8.97 12.19 1.50
C ARG A 268 10.16 11.81 2.38
N ASP A 269 9.97 11.76 3.69
CA ASP A 269 11.02 11.35 4.62
C ASP A 269 11.24 9.82 4.58
N GLY A 270 10.19 9.01 4.49
CA GLY A 270 10.31 7.55 4.55
C GLY A 270 10.65 6.86 3.23
N VAL A 271 10.30 7.47 2.09
CA VAL A 271 10.43 6.85 0.76
C VAL A 271 11.50 7.58 -0.04
N SER A 272 12.63 6.91 -0.29
CA SER A 272 13.79 7.50 -0.99
C SER A 272 13.43 8.14 -2.34
N ARG A 273 12.43 7.58 -3.04
CA ARG A 273 11.96 8.02 -4.37
C ARG A 273 11.16 9.34 -4.36
N LEU A 274 10.76 9.81 -3.18
CA LEU A 274 10.01 11.04 -2.99
C LEU A 274 10.88 12.19 -2.48
N VAL A 275 12.15 11.92 -2.15
CA VAL A 275 13.11 12.94 -1.76
C VAL A 275 13.35 13.86 -2.96
N ARG A 276 13.19 15.18 -2.73
CA ARG A 276 13.44 16.20 -3.76
C ARG A 276 14.94 16.30 -4.04
N GLU A 277 15.29 16.58 -5.29
CA GLU A 277 16.69 16.79 -5.70
C GLU A 277 17.61 15.60 -5.37
N SER A 278 17.04 14.38 -5.47
CA SER A 278 17.75 13.13 -5.24
C SER A 278 17.96 12.32 -6.52
N TRP A 279 19.04 11.55 -6.53
CA TRP A 279 19.36 10.55 -7.56
C TRP A 279 18.44 9.31 -7.48
N ALA A 280 17.71 9.15 -6.37
CA ALA A 280 16.87 7.98 -6.10
C ALA A 280 15.45 8.06 -6.69
N HIS A 281 15.20 8.98 -7.62
CA HIS A 281 13.89 9.14 -8.26
C HIS A 281 13.44 7.86 -8.99
N SER A 282 12.13 7.73 -9.19
CA SER A 282 11.57 6.55 -9.83
C SER A 282 11.87 6.52 -11.32
N LYS A 283 12.19 5.34 -11.84
CA LYS A 283 12.30 5.10 -13.29
C LYS A 283 10.96 4.66 -13.90
N LEU A 284 10.08 4.07 -13.07
CA LEU A 284 8.75 3.60 -13.43
C LEU A 284 7.78 3.91 -12.28
N ARG A 285 6.62 4.47 -12.60
CA ARG A 285 5.53 4.84 -11.68
C ARG A 285 4.97 3.61 -10.98
N ALA A 286 4.80 2.51 -11.70
CA ALA A 286 4.39 1.25 -11.08
C ALA A 286 5.35 0.78 -9.97
N ARG A 287 6.65 1.12 -10.06
CA ARG A 287 7.63 0.83 -9.01
C ARG A 287 7.56 1.81 -7.85
N LEU A 288 7.24 3.08 -8.13
CA LEU A 288 6.91 4.07 -7.09
C LEU A 288 5.72 3.59 -6.27
N GLU A 289 4.63 3.22 -6.93
CA GLU A 289 3.38 2.81 -6.26
C GLU A 289 3.58 1.57 -5.38
N LYS A 290 4.34 0.57 -5.86
CA LYS A 290 4.74 -0.58 -5.03
C LYS A 290 5.47 -0.15 -3.76
N HIS A 291 6.39 0.82 -3.86
CA HIS A 291 7.15 1.32 -2.71
C HIS A 291 6.24 2.09 -1.74
N LEU A 292 5.35 2.92 -2.28
CA LEU A 292 4.36 3.64 -1.48
C LEU A 292 3.44 2.70 -0.71
N TRP A 293 3.01 1.57 -1.28
CA TRP A 293 2.19 0.59 -0.57
C TRP A 293 2.93 -0.14 0.56
N VAL A 294 4.23 -0.38 0.41
CA VAL A 294 5.06 -0.89 1.53
C VAL A 294 5.10 0.14 2.67
N TRP A 295 5.32 1.41 2.33
CA TRP A 295 5.33 2.50 3.30
C TRP A 295 3.96 2.75 3.94
N ALA A 296 2.87 2.64 3.18
CA ALA A 296 1.50 2.76 3.67
C ALA A 296 1.19 1.71 4.74
N ALA A 297 1.54 0.45 4.47
CA ALA A 297 1.35 -0.63 5.43
C ALA A 297 2.23 -0.44 6.68
N PHE A 298 3.49 -0.01 6.50
CA PHE A 298 4.34 0.36 7.62
C PHE A 298 3.69 1.44 8.49
N ARG A 299 3.28 2.54 7.87
CA ARG A 299 2.70 3.69 8.57
C ARG A 299 1.41 3.34 9.32
N ASN A 300 0.52 2.60 8.68
CA ASN A 300 -0.80 2.31 9.24
C ASN A 300 -0.77 1.23 10.33
N TYR A 301 0.05 0.19 10.15
CA TYR A 301 -0.04 -1.02 10.96
C TYR A 301 1.18 -1.26 11.85
N VAL A 302 2.39 -0.90 11.37
CA VAL A 302 3.67 -1.28 12.00
C VAL A 302 4.33 -0.14 12.78
N ARG A 303 4.09 1.10 12.40
CA ARG A 303 4.58 2.29 13.09
C ARG A 303 3.56 2.73 14.14
N GLY A 304 4.02 3.29 15.26
CA GLY A 304 3.12 4.06 16.11
C GLY A 304 2.69 5.37 15.44
N ILE A 305 1.60 5.98 15.89
CA ILE A 305 1.09 7.25 15.31
C ILE A 305 2.13 8.36 15.50
N THR A 306 2.73 8.44 16.69
CA THR A 306 3.83 9.36 17.01
C THR A 306 4.95 8.62 17.72
N ARG A 307 6.08 9.29 17.95
CA ARG A 307 7.17 8.72 18.77
C ARG A 307 6.76 8.57 20.24
N ARG A 308 5.95 9.50 20.77
CA ARG A 308 5.38 9.40 22.13
C ARG A 308 4.38 8.26 22.23
N ASN A 309 3.50 8.11 21.23
CA ASN A 309 2.48 7.07 21.19
C ASN A 309 2.94 5.89 20.31
N TRP A 310 4.12 5.32 20.59
CA TRP A 310 4.70 4.29 19.73
C TRP A 310 3.90 2.97 19.74
N ARG A 311 3.18 2.68 20.83
CA ARG A 311 2.40 1.44 21.00
C ARG A 311 1.07 1.44 20.25
N ILE A 312 0.55 2.61 19.86
CA ILE A 312 -0.73 2.76 19.16
C ILE A 312 -0.45 3.08 17.69
N SER A 313 -0.88 2.23 16.76
CA SER A 313 -0.80 2.49 15.32
C SER A 313 -2.02 3.27 14.81
N ALA A 314 -1.94 3.85 13.61
CA ALA A 314 -3.07 4.57 13.03
C ALA A 314 -4.28 3.63 12.83
N ALA A 315 -4.03 2.38 12.44
CA ALA A 315 -5.07 1.37 12.32
C ALA A 315 -5.74 1.03 13.67
N MET A 316 -5.01 1.13 14.78
CA MET A 316 -5.59 0.96 16.12
C MET A 316 -6.44 2.14 16.53
N ALA A 317 -5.96 3.38 16.33
CA ALA A 317 -6.75 4.57 16.66
C ALA A 317 -8.06 4.64 15.86
N LEU A 318 -8.05 4.14 14.62
CA LEU A 318 -9.25 4.01 13.79
C LEU A 318 -10.13 2.78 14.14
N GLY A 319 -9.61 1.83 14.92
CA GLY A 319 -10.28 0.57 15.25
C GLY A 319 -10.25 -0.53 14.18
N VAL A 320 -9.53 -0.32 13.07
CA VAL A 320 -9.31 -1.32 12.01
C VAL A 320 -8.46 -2.50 12.51
N ALA A 321 -7.50 -2.23 13.40
CA ALA A 321 -6.66 -3.24 14.03
C ALA A 321 -6.83 -3.21 15.55
N ARG A 322 -6.85 -4.38 16.21
CA ARG A 322 -6.93 -4.47 17.68
C ARG A 322 -5.59 -4.24 18.37
N TRP A 323 -4.50 -4.55 17.68
CA TRP A 323 -3.13 -4.37 18.15
C TRP A 323 -2.24 -3.91 17.01
N LYS A 324 -1.03 -3.48 17.37
CA LYS A 324 -0.01 -3.04 16.42
C LYS A 324 0.63 -4.27 15.77
N ILE A 325 0.63 -4.30 14.45
CA ILE A 325 1.10 -5.46 13.68
C ILE A 325 2.61 -5.34 13.48
N GLY A 326 3.36 -6.40 13.76
CA GLY A 326 4.80 -6.44 13.50
C GLY A 326 5.13 -6.67 12.03
N TRP A 327 6.34 -6.28 11.59
CA TRP A 327 6.84 -6.62 10.24
C TRP A 327 6.80 -8.12 9.96
N SER A 328 7.19 -8.94 10.95
CA SER A 328 7.19 -10.40 10.83
C SER A 328 5.78 -10.97 10.61
N GLU A 329 4.75 -10.36 11.18
CA GLU A 329 3.35 -10.76 11.03
C GLU A 329 2.80 -10.30 9.67
N LEU A 330 3.00 -9.02 9.35
CA LEU A 330 2.59 -8.43 8.07
C LEU A 330 3.15 -9.21 6.88
N LEU A 331 4.41 -9.63 6.96
CA LEU A 331 5.10 -10.38 5.89
C LEU A 331 5.04 -11.90 6.07
N ARG A 332 4.21 -12.42 6.98
CA ARG A 332 4.15 -13.87 7.27
C ARG A 332 3.39 -14.64 6.22
N TRP A 333 2.14 -14.27 5.99
CA TRP A 333 1.15 -15.03 5.21
C TRP A 333 0.77 -14.27 3.97
N ARG A 334 0.77 -14.93 2.80
CA ARG A 334 0.38 -14.29 1.53
C ARG A 334 -1.14 -14.25 1.37
N ALA A 335 -1.64 -13.38 0.49
CA ALA A 335 -3.04 -13.45 0.04
C ALA A 335 -3.37 -14.85 -0.54
N PRO A 336 -4.59 -15.39 -0.32
CA PRO A 336 -5.70 -14.84 0.48
C PRO A 336 -5.66 -15.24 1.98
N PHE A 337 -4.51 -15.67 2.51
CA PHE A 337 -4.38 -16.33 3.80
C PHE A 337 -4.05 -15.40 4.98
N PHE A 338 -4.35 -14.10 4.86
CA PHE A 338 -4.04 -13.12 5.91
C PHE A 338 -4.71 -13.41 7.26
N HIS A 339 -5.85 -14.11 7.27
CA HIS A 339 -6.56 -14.51 8.48
C HIS A 339 -5.74 -15.41 9.41
N LEU A 340 -4.72 -16.10 8.88
CA LEU A 340 -3.78 -16.89 9.67
C LEU A 340 -2.85 -16.03 10.56
N ALA A 341 -2.81 -14.71 10.36
CA ALA A 341 -2.14 -13.80 11.27
C ALA A 341 -2.99 -13.45 12.49
N ALA A 342 -4.31 -13.65 12.42
CA ALA A 342 -5.27 -13.20 13.43
C ALA A 342 -5.69 -14.29 14.43
N THR A 343 -5.08 -15.47 14.34
CA THR A 343 -5.36 -16.68 15.13
C THR A 343 -4.23 -17.00 16.13
N HIS A 344 -3.30 -16.07 16.33
CA HIS A 344 -2.22 -16.18 17.29
C HIS A 344 -2.16 -14.94 18.18
#